data_AF-A0A6N8DTK6-F1
#
_entry.id   AF-A0A6N8DTK6-F1
#
_cell.length_a   1.000
_cell.length_b   1.000
_cell.length_c   1.000
_cell.angle_alpha   90.00
_cell.angle_beta   90.00
_cell.angle_gamma   90.00
#
_symmetry.space_group_name_H-M   'P 1'
#
loop_
_entity.id
_entity.type
_entity.pdbx_description
1 polymer ?
#
loop_
_entity_poly.entity_id
_entity_poly.type
_entity_poly.pdbx_seq_one_letter_code
_entity_poly.pdbx_strand_id
1 'polypeptide(L)'
;MQNGSDDDADMKVRLAKLASALQARREADTAEERRRSDAGPDKSLGRAMSLGFRVLTEFVSAAVVGGLIGWLLDKWLGTTPWLLVLFVGLGVAAGFNNVYRMAAKTTPPPRDGGQPPQT
;
A
#
# COMPACT_ATOMS: atom_id res chain seq x y z
N MET A 1 59.46 8.16 -28.49
CA MET A 1 58.79 8.68 -27.28
C MET A 1 57.28 8.41 -27.38
N GLN A 2 56.85 7.15 -27.41
CA GLN A 2 55.46 6.76 -27.75
C GLN A 2 54.72 6.08 -26.57
N ASN A 3 55.42 5.80 -25.47
CA ASN A 3 54.90 5.01 -24.35
C ASN A 3 53.93 5.79 -23.43
N GLY A 4 54.00 7.14 -23.40
CA GLY A 4 53.20 7.94 -22.48
C GLY A 4 51.71 8.06 -22.86
N SER A 5 51.38 8.02 -24.16
CA SER A 5 50.00 8.15 -24.63
C SER A 5 49.15 6.91 -24.39
N ASP A 6 49.77 5.72 -24.35
CA ASP A 6 49.08 4.45 -24.16
C ASP A 6 48.72 4.25 -22.67
N ASP A 7 49.65 4.58 -21.77
CA ASP A 7 49.42 4.57 -20.32
C ASP A 7 48.29 5.54 -19.90
N ASP A 8 48.25 6.74 -20.50
CA ASP A 8 47.18 7.72 -20.28
C ASP A 8 45.80 7.21 -20.73
N ALA A 9 45.75 6.44 -21.83
CA ALA A 9 44.52 5.86 -22.33
C ALA A 9 43.97 4.79 -21.35
N ASP A 10 44.84 3.94 -20.83
CA ASP A 10 44.47 2.90 -19.86
C ASP A 10 43.98 3.47 -18.52
N MET A 11 44.58 4.57 -18.05
CA MET A 11 44.14 5.25 -16.83
C MET A 11 42.76 5.87 -16.99
N LYS A 12 42.47 6.48 -18.15
CA LYS A 12 41.14 7.04 -18.47
C LYS A 12 40.08 5.96 -18.50
N VAL A 13 40.39 4.78 -19.03
CA VAL A 13 39.48 3.62 -19.05
C VAL A 13 39.15 3.16 -17.63
N ARG A 14 40.15 3.09 -16.74
CA ARG A 14 39.95 2.72 -15.32
C ARG A 14 39.12 3.77 -14.58
N LEU A 15 39.39 5.06 -14.82
CA LEU A 15 38.61 6.15 -14.24
C LEU A 15 37.16 6.15 -14.72
N ALA A 16 36.92 5.92 -16.02
CA ALA A 16 35.57 5.79 -16.56
C ALA A 16 34.80 4.62 -15.93
N LYS A 17 35.48 3.49 -15.69
CA LYS A 17 34.91 2.32 -15.01
C LYS A 17 34.61 2.57 -13.54
N LEU A 18 35.44 3.34 -12.84
CA LEU A 18 35.20 3.74 -11.46
C LEU A 18 34.06 4.75 -11.35
N ALA A 19 34.00 5.71 -12.27
CA ALA A 19 32.93 6.71 -12.33
C ALA A 19 31.56 6.04 -12.55
N SER A 20 31.46 5.09 -13.48
CA SER A 20 30.22 4.35 -13.71
C SER A 20 29.82 3.47 -12.53
N ALA A 21 30.78 2.80 -11.87
CA ALA A 21 30.52 2.01 -10.68
C ALA A 21 30.04 2.86 -9.48
N LEU A 22 30.65 4.04 -9.28
CA LEU A 22 30.22 4.99 -8.25
C LEU A 22 28.84 5.56 -8.55
N GLN A 23 28.56 5.87 -9.80
CA GLN A 23 27.27 6.41 -10.22
C GLN A 23 26.16 5.37 -10.02
N ALA A 24 26.37 4.12 -10.43
CA ALA A 24 25.41 3.03 -10.18
C ALA A 24 25.14 2.83 -8.68
N ARG A 25 26.18 2.97 -7.84
CA ARG A 25 26.04 2.84 -6.38
C ARG A 25 25.30 4.03 -5.76
N ARG A 26 25.57 5.25 -6.23
CA ARG A 26 24.82 6.46 -5.83
C ARG A 26 23.36 6.39 -6.23
N GLU A 27 23.04 5.88 -7.41
CA GLU A 27 21.66 5.70 -7.86
C GLU A 27 20.90 4.69 -6.99
N ALA A 28 21.54 3.57 -6.65
CA ALA A 28 21.00 2.59 -5.71
C ALA A 28 20.80 3.19 -4.31
N ASP A 29 21.80 3.89 -3.77
CA ASP A 29 21.71 4.56 -2.46
C ASP A 29 20.61 5.62 -2.46
N THR A 30 20.47 6.42 -3.53
CA THR A 30 19.41 7.46 -3.64
C THR A 30 18.01 6.84 -3.74
N ALA A 31 17.86 5.70 -4.44
CA ALA A 31 16.60 4.98 -4.54
C ALA A 31 16.21 4.33 -3.21
N GLU A 32 17.18 3.76 -2.49
CA GLU A 32 16.98 3.25 -1.14
C GLU A 32 16.67 4.36 -0.14
N GLU A 33 17.35 5.50 -0.23
CA GLU A 33 17.17 6.65 0.65
C GLU A 33 15.83 7.34 0.40
N ARG A 34 15.35 7.40 -0.85
CA ARG A 34 13.96 7.79 -1.16
C ARG A 34 12.95 6.83 -0.55
N ARG A 35 13.15 5.52 -0.67
CA ARG A 35 12.28 4.50 -0.04
C ARG A 35 12.30 4.59 1.49
N ARG A 36 13.47 4.82 2.08
CA ARG A 36 13.68 4.97 3.53
C ARG A 36 13.11 6.28 4.06
N SER A 37 13.17 7.35 3.25
CA SER A 37 12.57 8.67 3.54
C SER A 37 11.05 8.68 3.42
N ASP A 38 10.48 7.89 2.51
CA ASP A 38 9.02 7.64 2.44
C ASP A 38 8.55 6.69 3.56
N ALA A 39 9.44 5.81 4.05
CA ALA A 39 9.18 4.84 5.12
C ALA A 39 9.49 5.37 6.53
N GLY A 40 9.72 6.67 6.71
CA GLY A 40 9.81 7.28 8.04
C GLY A 40 8.51 7.03 8.83
N PRO A 41 8.56 6.64 10.12
CA PRO A 41 7.38 6.33 10.93
C PRO A 41 6.31 7.43 10.86
N ASP A 42 6.75 8.69 10.85
CA ASP A 42 5.86 9.86 10.90
C ASP A 42 5.18 10.14 9.55
N LYS A 43 5.89 9.90 8.43
CA LYS A 43 5.38 10.13 7.07
C LYS A 43 4.53 8.96 6.57
N SER A 44 4.89 7.74 6.94
CA SER A 44 4.10 6.53 6.62
C SER A 44 2.75 6.54 7.34
N LEU A 45 2.70 6.97 8.60
CA LEU A 45 1.44 7.16 9.34
C LEU A 45 0.58 8.28 8.72
N GLY A 46 1.18 9.43 8.41
CA GLY A 46 0.46 10.54 7.75
C GLY A 46 -0.10 10.16 6.38
N ARG A 47 0.65 9.37 5.60
CA ARG A 47 0.19 8.87 4.30
C ARG A 47 -0.95 7.86 4.45
N ALA A 48 -0.82 6.90 5.35
CA ALA A 48 -1.89 5.94 5.65
C ALA A 48 -3.16 6.64 6.14
N MET A 49 -3.02 7.65 7.00
CA MET A 49 -4.14 8.45 7.51
C MET A 49 -4.83 9.24 6.39
N SER A 50 -4.07 9.89 5.50
CA SER A 50 -4.63 10.63 4.36
C SER A 50 -5.37 9.72 3.37
N LEU A 51 -4.83 8.52 3.11
CA LEU A 51 -5.47 7.52 2.25
C LEU A 51 -6.74 6.99 2.90
N GLY A 52 -6.68 6.67 4.20
CA GLY A 52 -7.82 6.21 4.99
C GLY A 52 -8.93 7.24 5.05
N PHE A 53 -8.59 8.52 5.29
CA PHE A 53 -9.56 9.61 5.27
C PHE A 53 -10.21 9.77 3.90
N ARG A 54 -9.45 9.70 2.81
CA ARG A 54 -10.01 9.82 1.46
C ARG A 54 -11.02 8.71 1.18
N VAL A 55 -10.65 7.46 1.46
CA VAL A 55 -11.54 6.30 1.29
C VAL A 55 -12.79 6.44 2.18
N LEU A 56 -12.60 6.89 3.42
CA LEU A 56 -13.71 7.13 4.35
C LEU A 56 -14.64 8.24 3.84
N THR A 57 -14.11 9.36 3.35
CA THR A 57 -14.91 10.46 2.81
C THR A 57 -15.67 10.03 1.56
N GLU A 58 -15.06 9.23 0.69
CA GLU A 58 -15.71 8.68 -0.50
C GLU A 58 -16.86 7.74 -0.10
N PHE A 59 -16.65 6.91 0.92
CA PHE A 59 -17.70 6.05 1.47
C PHE A 59 -18.83 6.84 2.15
N VAL A 60 -18.50 7.81 3.01
CA VAL A 60 -19.48 8.64 3.73
C VAL A 60 -20.27 9.52 2.75
N SER A 61 -19.62 10.10 1.74
CA SER A 61 -20.31 10.90 0.73
C SER A 61 -21.27 10.04 -0.11
N ALA A 62 -20.86 8.84 -0.54
CA ALA A 62 -21.75 7.90 -1.22
C ALA A 62 -22.94 7.48 -0.33
N ALA A 63 -22.70 7.22 0.95
CA ALA A 63 -23.75 6.88 1.91
C ALA A 63 -24.74 8.03 2.15
N VAL A 64 -24.24 9.27 2.30
CA VAL A 64 -25.09 10.46 2.47
C VAL A 64 -25.91 10.72 1.21
N VAL A 65 -25.29 10.68 0.03
CA VAL A 65 -26.00 10.88 -1.25
C VAL A 65 -27.03 9.77 -1.47
N GLY A 66 -26.66 8.51 -1.27
CA GLY A 66 -27.58 7.37 -1.36
C GLY A 66 -28.72 7.45 -0.36
N GLY A 67 -28.45 7.89 0.87
CA GLY A 67 -29.47 8.13 1.91
C GLY A 67 -30.42 9.26 1.57
N LEU A 68 -29.91 10.38 1.02
CA LEU A 68 -30.75 11.50 0.56
C LEU A 68 -31.63 11.10 -0.62
N ILE A 69 -31.07 10.37 -1.59
CA ILE A 69 -31.82 9.84 -2.74
C ILE A 69 -32.87 8.84 -2.26
N GLY A 70 -32.49 7.88 -1.40
CA GLY A 70 -33.39 6.91 -0.82
C GLY A 70 -34.53 7.55 -0.03
N TRP A 71 -34.25 8.60 0.75
CA TRP A 71 -35.25 9.37 1.48
C TRP A 71 -36.22 10.11 0.54
N LEU A 72 -35.70 10.70 -0.53
CA LEU A 72 -36.52 11.39 -1.52
C LEU A 72 -37.43 10.42 -2.28
N LEU A 73 -36.92 9.23 -2.61
CA LEU A 73 -37.68 8.15 -3.23
C LEU A 73 -38.75 7.58 -2.28
N ASP A 74 -38.42 7.29 -1.02
CA ASP A 74 -39.39 6.83 -0.01
C ASP A 74 -40.54 7.84 0.13
N LYS A 75 -40.22 9.15 0.09
CA LYS A 75 -41.23 10.23 0.16
C LYS A 75 -42.09 10.31 -1.10
N TRP A 76 -41.54 10.00 -2.27
CA TRP A 76 -42.26 10.00 -3.55
C TRP A 76 -43.17 8.79 -3.71
N LEU A 77 -42.74 7.62 -3.22
CA LEU A 77 -43.51 6.37 -3.26
C LEU A 77 -44.52 6.26 -2.11
N GLY A 78 -44.44 7.12 -1.09
CA GLY A 78 -45.34 7.11 0.07
C GLY A 78 -45.14 5.89 0.97
N THR A 79 -44.06 5.13 0.78
CA THR A 79 -43.71 3.99 1.61
C THR A 79 -43.01 4.47 2.88
N THR A 80 -43.45 3.98 4.03
CA THR A 80 -42.69 4.05 5.30
C THR A 80 -41.28 3.49 5.09
N PRO A 81 -40.26 3.83 5.93
CA PRO A 81 -38.82 3.74 5.60
C PRO A 81 -38.27 2.30 5.58
N TRP A 82 -38.94 1.41 4.88
CA TRP A 82 -38.64 0.00 4.74
C TRP A 82 -37.42 -0.22 3.86
N LEU A 83 -37.26 0.58 2.80
CA LEU A 83 -36.11 0.48 1.91
C LEU A 83 -34.81 0.88 2.61
N LEU A 84 -34.87 1.94 3.42
CA LEU A 84 -33.76 2.42 4.24
C LEU A 84 -33.34 1.36 5.27
N VAL A 85 -34.29 0.73 5.96
CA VAL A 85 -34.03 -0.36 6.91
C VAL A 85 -33.43 -1.59 6.21
N LEU A 86 -33.94 -1.97 5.04
CA LEU A 86 -33.41 -3.08 4.24
C LEU A 86 -31.96 -2.83 3.80
N PHE A 87 -31.66 -1.64 3.27
CA PHE A 87 -30.32 -1.31 2.76
C PHE A 87 -29.29 -1.15 3.88
N VAL A 88 -29.68 -0.55 5.01
CA VAL A 88 -28.85 -0.48 6.23
C VAL A 88 -28.60 -1.89 6.77
N GLY A 89 -29.63 -2.73 6.88
CA GLY A 89 -29.51 -4.12 7.31
C GLY A 89 -28.57 -4.93 6.41
N LEU A 90 -28.69 -4.79 5.10
CA LEU A 90 -27.81 -5.43 4.12
C LEU A 90 -26.36 -4.92 4.23
N GLY A 91 -26.15 -3.61 4.38
CA GLY A 91 -24.82 -3.02 4.56
C GLY A 91 -24.12 -3.53 5.81
N VAL A 92 -24.85 -3.63 6.93
CA VAL A 92 -24.35 -4.19 8.19
C VAL A 92 -23.99 -5.68 8.01
N ALA A 93 -24.87 -6.47 7.39
CA ALA A 93 -24.62 -7.89 7.13
C ALA A 93 -23.41 -8.12 6.21
N ALA A 94 -23.26 -7.32 5.14
CA ALA A 94 -22.11 -7.38 4.25
C ALA A 94 -20.81 -7.00 4.96
N GLY A 95 -20.85 -6.01 5.86
CA GLY A 95 -19.72 -5.61 6.71
C GLY A 95 -19.23 -6.76 7.60
N PHE A 96 -20.15 -7.41 8.32
CA PHE A 96 -19.82 -8.56 9.16
C PHE A 96 -19.21 -9.71 8.33
N ASN A 97 -19.79 -10.02 7.18
CA ASN A 97 -19.29 -11.10 6.31
C ASN A 97 -17.86 -10.84 5.82
N ASN A 98 -17.50 -9.57 5.56
CA ASN A 98 -16.15 -9.20 5.20
C ASN A 98 -15.15 -9.43 6.34
N VAL A 99 -15.52 -9.05 7.57
CA VAL A 99 -14.67 -9.22 8.77
C VAL A 99 -14.45 -10.70 9.08
N TYR A 100 -15.50 -11.52 9.06
CA TYR A 100 -15.39 -12.97 9.28
C TYR A 100 -14.45 -13.63 8.26
N ARG A 101 -14.54 -13.24 6.99
CA ARG A 101 -13.64 -13.74 5.94
C ARG A 101 -12.18 -13.36 6.17
N MET A 102 -11.90 -12.18 6.72
CA MET A 102 -10.52 -11.77 7.03
C MET A 102 -9.99 -12.54 8.23
N ALA A 103 -10.78 -12.66 9.30
CA ALA A 103 -10.39 -13.38 10.51
C ALA A 103 -10.11 -14.87 10.24
N ALA A 104 -10.94 -15.53 9.42
CA ALA A 104 -10.82 -16.94 9.08
C ALA A 104 -9.53 -17.29 8.30
N LYS A 105 -8.84 -16.32 7.69
CA LYS A 105 -7.62 -16.56 6.90
C LYS A 105 -6.33 -16.59 7.74
N THR A 106 -6.42 -16.46 9.06
CA THR A 106 -5.26 -16.21 9.92
C THR A 106 -4.85 -17.40 10.80
N THR A 107 -5.21 -18.63 10.45
CA THR A 107 -4.68 -19.82 11.12
C THR A 107 -3.47 -20.35 10.34
N PRO A 108 -2.23 -19.93 10.64
CA PRO A 108 -1.06 -20.64 10.15
C PRO A 108 -1.06 -22.07 10.73
N PRO A 109 -0.70 -23.09 9.94
CA PRO A 109 -0.64 -24.47 10.42
C PRO A 109 0.34 -24.59 11.60
N PRO A 110 0.07 -25.47 12.57
CA PRO A 110 1.02 -25.79 13.64
C PRO A 110 2.39 -26.11 13.03
N ARG A 111 3.43 -25.40 13.46
CA ARG A 111 4.81 -25.78 13.13
C ARG A 111 5.09 -27.10 13.84
N ASP A 112 5.06 -28.19 13.10
CA ASP A 112 5.57 -29.48 13.56
C ASP A 112 7.05 -29.30 13.91
N GLY A 113 7.32 -29.22 15.22
CA GLY A 113 8.65 -29.09 15.81
C GLY A 113 9.45 -30.39 15.77
N GLY A 114 9.48 -31.06 14.62
CA GLY A 114 10.25 -32.29 14.40
C GLY A 114 11.52 -32.01 13.62
N GLN A 115 12.53 -31.43 14.25
CA GLN A 115 13.89 -31.42 13.69
C GLN A 115 14.87 -31.98 14.73
N PRO A 116 15.19 -33.29 14.68
CA PRO A 116 16.20 -33.85 15.55
C PRO A 116 17.60 -33.29 15.18
N PRO A 117 18.50 -33.16 16.16
CA PRO A 117 19.82 -32.61 15.96
C PRO A 117 20.63 -33.48 14.99
N GLN A 118 21.17 -32.83 13.95
CA GLN A 118 22.17 -33.43 13.07
C GLN A 118 23.49 -33.45 13.84
N THR A 119 23.87 -34.62 14.34
CA THR A 119 25.21 -34.91 14.89
C THR A 119 25.79 -36.12 14.21
#